data_AF-A0A7T8KBC1-F1
#
_entry.id   AF-A0A7T8KBC1-F1
#
_cell.length_a   1.000
_cell.length_b   1.000
_cell.length_c   1.000
_cell.angle_alpha   90.00
_cell.angle_beta   90.00
_cell.angle_gamma   90.00
#
_symmetry.space_group_name_H-M   'P 1'
#
loop_
_entity.id
_entity.type
_entity.pdbx_description
1 polymer ?
#
loop_
_entity_poly.entity_id
_entity_poly.type
_entity_poly.pdbx_seq_one_letter_code
_entity_poly.pdbx_strand_id
1 'polypeptide(L)'
;MLDDVKRRELDRLRNAAMRQYELNMGLDRKHIVAPEHLKIDSVRFEVEDLKRLIQSTTRDLEEADRKRADDFKRYEMEKKFENESRLRHIEKEEDREKERVKLDGPRVRHKKHDKVNHPMTKDQLEEVWEEQDHTRAEDWDPKTFFAMHDLNGDKQWDENELKVLFRKELDKV
;
A
#
# COMPACT_ATOMS: atom_id res chain seq x y z
N MET A 1 57.91 -27.36 -1.70
CA MET A 1 57.13 -28.02 -0.63
C MET A 1 55.81 -28.51 -1.21
N LEU A 2 55.67 -29.82 -1.35
CA LEU A 2 54.44 -30.48 -1.85
C LEU A 2 53.23 -30.21 -0.94
N ASP A 3 53.49 -29.90 0.34
CA ASP A 3 52.50 -29.59 1.35
C ASP A 3 51.71 -28.29 1.10
N ASP A 4 52.31 -27.26 0.50
CA ASP A 4 51.61 -25.99 0.23
C ASP A 4 50.60 -26.13 -0.91
N VAL A 5 50.94 -26.92 -1.92
CA VAL A 5 50.03 -27.24 -3.03
C VAL A 5 48.87 -28.08 -2.52
N LYS A 6 49.15 -29.05 -1.64
CA LYS A 6 48.12 -29.88 -1.01
C LYS A 6 47.22 -29.06 -0.08
N ARG A 7 47.76 -28.12 0.69
CA ARG A 7 46.97 -27.19 1.53
C ARG A 7 46.04 -26.32 0.69
N ARG A 8 46.55 -25.74 -0.40
CA ARG A 8 45.74 -24.94 -1.33
C ARG A 8 44.60 -25.75 -1.96
N GLU A 9 44.87 -26.98 -2.36
CA GLU A 9 43.84 -27.85 -2.94
C GLU A 9 42.82 -28.31 -1.90
N LEU A 10 43.26 -28.58 -0.66
CA LEU A 10 42.34 -28.87 0.45
C LEU A 10 41.45 -27.67 0.78
N ASP A 11 41.99 -26.45 0.81
CA ASP A 11 41.20 -25.23 1.04
C ASP A 11 40.21 -24.99 -0.11
N ARG A 12 40.63 -25.23 -1.35
CA ARG A 12 39.73 -25.16 -2.51
C ARG A 12 38.59 -26.18 -2.40
N LEU A 13 38.90 -27.44 -2.07
CA LEU A 13 37.90 -28.50 -1.91
C LEU A 13 36.95 -28.20 -0.75
N ARG A 14 37.46 -27.67 0.38
CA ARG A 14 36.65 -27.22 1.51
C ARG A 14 35.68 -26.11 1.10
N ASN A 15 36.16 -25.10 0.37
CA ASN A 15 35.32 -24.01 -0.13
C ASN A 15 34.27 -24.49 -1.13
N ALA A 16 34.62 -25.45 -2.00
CA ALA A 16 33.67 -26.05 -2.95
C ALA A 16 32.57 -26.84 -2.23
N ALA A 17 32.94 -27.64 -1.22
CA ALA A 17 31.99 -28.41 -0.41
C ALA A 17 31.03 -27.49 0.38
N MET A 18 31.54 -26.40 0.97
CA MET A 18 30.70 -25.42 1.67
C MET A 18 29.68 -24.77 0.73
N ARG A 19 30.09 -24.35 -0.49
CA ARG A 19 29.16 -23.78 -1.49
C ARG A 19 28.07 -24.77 -1.92
N GLN A 20 28.43 -26.03 -2.12
CA GLN A 20 27.46 -27.08 -2.49
C GLN A 20 26.45 -27.33 -1.36
N TYR A 21 26.92 -27.35 -0.11
CA TYR A 21 26.06 -27.47 1.07
C TYR A 21 25.09 -26.29 1.21
N GLU A 22 25.58 -25.06 1.02
CA GLU A 22 24.77 -23.84 1.06
C GLU A 22 23.69 -23.82 -0.03
N LEU A 23 24.03 -24.22 -1.26
CA LEU A 23 23.07 -24.35 -2.36
C LEU A 23 22.00 -25.41 -2.07
N ASN A 24 22.39 -26.58 -1.54
CA ASN A 24 21.45 -27.64 -1.17
C ASN A 24 20.49 -27.23 -0.03
N MET A 25 20.91 -26.29 0.82
CA MET A 25 20.09 -25.69 1.87
C MET A 25 19.27 -24.47 1.42
N GLY A 26 19.37 -24.06 0.15
CA GLY A 26 18.69 -22.86 -0.35
C GLY A 26 19.23 -21.54 0.22
N LEU A 27 20.42 -21.54 0.83
CA LEU A 27 21.03 -20.36 1.42
C LEU A 27 21.86 -19.62 0.38
N ASP A 28 21.23 -18.68 -0.34
CA ASP A 28 21.95 -17.87 -1.30
C ASP A 28 22.73 -16.72 -0.64
N ARG A 29 23.94 -17.04 -0.16
CA ARG A 29 24.83 -16.07 0.50
C ARG A 29 25.17 -14.84 -0.35
N LYS A 30 25.02 -14.89 -1.68
CA LYS A 30 25.23 -13.72 -2.55
C LYS A 30 24.07 -12.73 -2.46
N HIS A 31 22.88 -13.21 -2.11
CA HIS A 31 21.67 -12.41 -1.92
C HIS A 31 21.31 -12.22 -0.44
N ILE A 32 22.10 -12.76 0.50
CA ILE A 32 22.04 -12.34 1.91
C ILE A 32 22.61 -10.93 1.99
N VAL A 33 21.75 -9.95 1.73
CA VAL A 33 22.02 -8.55 2.05
C VAL A 33 22.00 -8.48 3.57
N ALA A 34 23.18 -8.41 4.18
CA ALA A 34 23.29 -8.07 5.59
C ALA A 34 22.49 -6.77 5.79
N PRO A 35 21.55 -6.72 6.74
CA PRO A 35 20.71 -5.55 6.90
C PRO A 35 21.57 -4.31 7.13
N GLU A 36 21.43 -3.30 6.26
CA GLU A 36 22.27 -2.08 6.26
C GLU A 36 22.24 -1.34 7.61
N HIS A 37 21.18 -1.59 8.39
CA HIS A 37 20.92 -0.97 9.68
C HIS A 37 21.52 -1.69 10.89
N LEU A 38 22.11 -2.87 10.75
CA LEU A 38 22.70 -3.61 11.87
C LEU A 38 24.23 -3.48 11.90
N LYS A 39 24.80 -3.09 13.04
CA LYS A 39 26.24 -3.22 13.27
C LYS A 39 26.60 -4.69 13.58
N ILE A 40 27.49 -5.26 12.77
CA ILE A 40 27.93 -6.66 12.89
C ILE A 40 28.78 -6.89 14.16
N ASP A 41 29.41 -5.84 14.69
CA ASP A 41 30.34 -5.92 15.82
C ASP A 41 29.65 -6.05 17.19
N SER A 42 28.37 -5.68 17.30
CA SER A 42 27.59 -5.75 18.54
C SER A 42 26.55 -6.85 18.47
N VAL A 43 26.44 -7.66 19.53
CA VAL A 43 25.46 -8.75 19.62
C VAL A 43 24.06 -8.21 19.98
N ARG A 44 23.97 -6.97 20.48
CA ARG A 44 22.72 -6.35 20.92
C ARG A 44 22.33 -5.21 20.00
N PHE A 45 21.03 -5.05 19.79
CA PHE A 45 20.47 -3.93 19.05
C PHE A 45 20.63 -2.62 19.84
N GLU A 46 21.34 -1.66 19.26
CA GLU A 46 21.66 -0.37 19.89
C GLU A 46 20.80 0.77 19.33
N VAL A 47 20.81 1.91 20.02
CA VAL A 47 20.10 3.13 19.58
C VAL A 47 20.57 3.59 18.19
N GLU A 48 21.84 3.38 17.86
CA GLU A 48 22.37 3.72 16.54
C GLU A 48 21.83 2.79 15.44
N ASP A 49 21.58 1.51 15.75
CA ASP A 49 20.95 0.58 14.80
C ASP A 49 19.50 0.98 14.54
N LEU A 50 18.77 1.44 15.58
CA LEU A 50 17.43 1.99 15.41
C LEU A 50 17.41 3.21 14.48
N LYS A 51 18.36 4.13 14.66
CA LYS A 51 18.47 5.31 13.79
C LYS A 51 18.73 4.90 12.33
N ARG A 52 19.62 3.94 12.10
CA ARG A 52 19.90 3.43 10.75
C ARG A 52 18.71 2.69 10.17
N LEU A 53 17.95 1.96 10.99
CA LEU A 53 16.73 1.28 10.56
C LEU A 53 15.68 2.28 10.09
N ILE A 54 15.46 3.36 10.85
CA ILE A 54 14.54 4.43 10.46
C ILE A 54 14.99 5.07 9.13
N GLN A 55 16.29 5.33 8.96
CA GLN A 55 16.82 5.92 7.73
C GLN A 55 16.68 4.99 6.52
N SER A 56 17.03 3.71 6.67
CA SER A 56 16.88 2.69 5.62
C SER A 56 15.42 2.52 5.23
N THR A 57 14.53 2.33 6.21
CA THR A 57 13.09 2.18 5.94
C THR A 57 12.48 3.42 5.30
N THR A 58 12.88 4.62 5.70
CA THR A 58 12.44 5.87 5.04
C THR A 58 12.89 5.91 3.58
N ARG A 59 14.15 5.56 3.29
CA ARG A 59 14.69 5.51 1.92
C ARG A 59 13.94 4.49 1.06
N ASP A 60 13.66 3.31 1.61
CA ASP A 60 12.93 2.25 0.92
C ASP A 60 11.49 2.68 0.60
N LEU A 61 10.83 3.38 1.53
CA LEU A 61 9.51 3.97 1.31
C LEU A 61 9.54 5.05 0.21
N GLU A 62 10.52 5.95 0.24
CA GLU A 62 10.71 6.98 -0.79
C GLU A 62 10.97 6.37 -2.17
N GLU A 63 11.75 5.28 -2.26
CA GLU A 63 11.98 4.57 -3.51
C GLU A 63 10.72 3.89 -4.03
N ALA A 64 9.97 3.22 -3.15
CA ALA A 64 8.69 2.63 -3.50
C ALA A 64 7.68 3.67 -4.00
N ASP A 65 7.62 4.83 -3.35
CA ASP A 65 6.76 5.95 -3.73
C ASP A 65 7.16 6.54 -5.08
N ARG A 66 8.47 6.75 -5.32
CA ARG A 66 8.98 7.18 -6.64
C ARG A 66 8.62 6.19 -7.74
N LYS A 67 8.84 4.90 -7.50
CA LYS A 67 8.51 3.84 -8.46
C LYS A 67 7.01 3.83 -8.77
N ARG A 68 6.17 3.95 -7.74
CA ARG A 68 4.71 4.03 -7.90
C ARG A 68 4.30 5.25 -8.74
N ALA A 69 4.92 6.41 -8.51
CA ALA A 69 4.67 7.62 -9.28
C ALA A 69 5.09 7.48 -10.75
N ASP A 70 6.25 6.87 -11.02
CA ASP A 70 6.73 6.63 -12.39
C ASP A 70 5.86 5.59 -13.12
N ASP A 71 5.46 4.51 -12.45
CA ASP A 71 4.52 3.52 -12.97
C ASP A 71 3.18 4.17 -13.34
N PHE A 72 2.63 4.99 -12.45
CA PHE A 72 1.40 5.73 -12.69
C PHE A 72 1.54 6.68 -13.89
N LYS A 73 2.66 7.42 -13.97
CA LYS A 73 2.94 8.33 -15.09
C LYS A 73 3.02 7.59 -16.41
N ARG A 74 3.71 6.45 -16.46
CA ARG A 74 3.80 5.61 -17.67
C ARG A 74 2.43 5.09 -18.09
N TYR A 75 1.67 4.57 -17.15
CA TYR A 75 0.32 4.08 -17.38
C TYR A 75 -0.60 5.17 -17.96
N GLU A 76 -0.61 6.37 -17.35
CA GLU A 76 -1.40 7.48 -17.84
C GLU A 76 -0.97 7.95 -19.25
N MET A 77 0.33 7.96 -19.54
CA MET A 77 0.83 8.28 -20.89
C MET A 77 0.40 7.25 -21.92
N GLU A 78 0.53 5.96 -21.61
CA GLU A 78 0.12 4.85 -22.47
C GLU A 78 -1.39 4.88 -22.74
N LYS A 79 -2.20 5.08 -21.69
CA LYS A 79 -3.66 5.18 -21.84
C LYS A 79 -4.08 6.38 -22.67
N LYS A 80 -3.45 7.55 -22.48
CA LYS A 80 -3.71 8.72 -23.31
C LYS A 80 -3.34 8.45 -24.78
N PHE A 81 -2.19 7.82 -25.02
CA PHE A 81 -1.75 7.47 -26.37
C PHE A 81 -2.69 6.47 -27.05
N GLU A 82 -3.13 5.42 -26.34
CA GLU A 82 -4.14 4.48 -26.84
C GLU A 82 -5.42 5.22 -27.22
N ASN A 83 -5.94 6.06 -26.32
CA ASN A 83 -7.18 6.80 -26.54
C ASN A 83 -7.07 7.74 -27.75
N GLU A 84 -5.97 8.49 -27.85
CA GLU A 84 -5.73 9.38 -28.99
C GLU A 84 -5.57 8.62 -30.30
N SER A 85 -4.85 7.50 -30.28
CA SER A 85 -4.72 6.62 -31.45
C SER A 85 -6.07 6.08 -31.89
N ARG A 86 -6.91 5.60 -30.96
CA ARG A 86 -8.28 5.14 -31.28
C ARG A 86 -9.10 6.24 -31.95
N LEU A 87 -9.05 7.47 -31.43
CA LEU A 87 -9.78 8.61 -32.01
C LEU A 87 -9.25 9.01 -33.39
N ARG A 88 -7.93 8.90 -33.63
CA ARG A 88 -7.31 9.19 -34.92
C ARG A 88 -7.72 8.20 -36.03
N HIS A 89 -7.92 6.93 -35.70
CA HIS A 89 -8.33 5.89 -36.67
C HIS A 89 -9.82 5.94 -37.04
N ILE A 90 -10.63 6.75 -36.35
CA ILE A 90 -12.03 6.95 -36.69
C ILE A 90 -12.13 8.07 -37.74
N GLU A 91 -12.61 7.73 -38.93
CA GLU A 91 -12.76 8.68 -40.06
C GLU A 91 -14.04 9.52 -39.97
N LYS A 92 -15.13 8.96 -39.40
CA LYS A 92 -16.42 9.65 -39.28
C LYS A 92 -16.47 10.50 -38.01
N GLU A 93 -16.79 11.79 -38.16
CA GLU A 93 -16.83 12.73 -37.03
C GLU A 93 -17.90 12.36 -35.98
N GLU A 94 -19.07 11.88 -36.41
CA GLU A 94 -20.14 11.44 -35.48
C GLU A 94 -19.72 10.25 -34.61
N ASP A 95 -18.95 9.30 -35.17
CA ASP A 95 -18.48 8.13 -34.44
C ASP A 95 -17.31 8.50 -33.52
N ARG A 96 -16.50 9.49 -33.92
CA ARG A 96 -15.43 10.06 -33.09
C ARG A 96 -15.99 10.74 -31.84
N GLU A 97 -17.06 11.52 -31.97
CA GLU A 97 -17.70 12.18 -30.83
C GLU A 97 -18.34 11.19 -29.86
N LYS A 98 -19.02 10.16 -30.37
CA LYS A 98 -19.57 9.08 -29.55
C LYS A 98 -18.48 8.35 -28.76
N GLU A 99 -17.33 8.08 -29.38
CA GLU A 99 -16.22 7.42 -28.72
C GLU A 99 -15.55 8.31 -27.66
N ARG A 100 -15.42 9.62 -27.91
CA ARG A 100 -14.96 10.59 -26.90
C ARG A 100 -15.84 10.57 -25.65
N VAL A 101 -17.16 10.63 -25.83
CA VAL A 101 -18.12 10.59 -24.71
C VAL A 101 -18.02 9.27 -23.93
N LYS A 102 -17.83 8.13 -24.62
CA LYS A 102 -17.61 6.84 -23.96
C LYS A 102 -16.32 6.81 -23.14
N LEU A 103 -15.21 7.34 -23.68
CA LEU A 103 -13.92 7.40 -23.00
C LEU A 103 -13.94 8.33 -21.78
N ASP A 104 -14.70 9.44 -21.86
CA ASP A 104 -14.86 10.37 -20.73
C ASP A 104 -15.91 9.90 -19.70
N GLY A 105 -16.80 8.97 -20.07
CA GLY A 105 -17.84 8.43 -19.19
C GLY A 105 -17.32 7.95 -17.82
N PRO A 106 -16.32 7.06 -17.75
CA PRO A 106 -15.73 6.61 -16.49
C PRO A 106 -15.12 7.76 -15.66
N ARG A 107 -14.44 8.71 -16.30
CA ARG A 107 -13.88 9.89 -15.63
C ARG A 107 -14.97 10.76 -15.00
N VAL A 108 -16.07 10.94 -15.72
CA VAL A 108 -17.22 11.70 -15.21
C VAL A 108 -17.88 10.97 -14.05
N ARG A 109 -18.01 9.63 -14.10
CA ARG A 109 -18.55 8.84 -12.98
C ARG A 109 -17.68 8.95 -11.73
N HIS A 110 -16.36 8.79 -11.86
CA HIS A 110 -15.43 8.96 -10.74
C HIS A 110 -15.45 10.38 -10.14
N LYS A 111 -15.74 11.41 -10.95
CA LYS A 111 -15.88 12.79 -10.46
C LYS A 111 -17.23 13.08 -9.79
N LYS A 112 -18.25 12.26 -10.04
CA LYS A 112 -19.61 12.41 -9.51
C LYS A 112 -19.88 11.51 -8.31
N HIS A 113 -18.84 10.83 -7.83
CA HIS A 113 -18.90 10.00 -6.64
C HIS A 113 -18.76 10.89 -5.40
N ASP A 114 -19.59 10.64 -4.38
CA ASP A 114 -19.55 11.42 -3.14
C ASP A 114 -18.29 11.09 -2.35
N LYS A 115 -17.64 12.12 -1.78
CA LYS A 115 -16.37 11.94 -1.07
C LYS A 115 -16.56 10.96 0.10
N VAL A 116 -15.95 9.79 0.00
CA VAL A 116 -15.93 8.80 1.08
C VAL A 116 -15.04 9.33 2.21
N ASN A 117 -15.57 9.33 3.42
CA ASN A 117 -14.83 9.79 4.59
C ASN A 117 -13.90 8.68 5.11
N HIS A 118 -12.76 9.06 5.67
CA HIS A 118 -11.86 8.06 6.26
C HIS A 118 -12.54 7.44 7.49
N PRO A 119 -12.44 6.12 7.72
CA PRO A 119 -13.13 5.45 8.82
C PRO A 119 -12.83 6.10 10.18
N MET A 120 -13.88 6.24 10.99
CA MET A 120 -13.87 6.80 12.35
C MET A 120 -13.43 8.27 12.43
N THR A 121 -13.49 9.01 11.32
CA THR A 121 -13.26 10.47 11.31
C THR A 121 -14.49 11.18 11.85
N LYS A 122 -14.28 12.34 12.49
CA LYS A 122 -15.36 13.19 12.98
C LYS A 122 -16.43 13.47 11.90
N ASP A 123 -15.99 13.84 10.70
CA ASP A 123 -16.86 14.12 9.55
C ASP A 123 -17.78 12.94 9.21
N GLN A 124 -17.27 11.70 9.30
CA GLN A 124 -18.06 10.49 9.04
C GLN A 124 -19.14 10.28 10.12
N LEU A 125 -18.79 10.50 11.38
CA LEU A 125 -19.71 10.26 12.49
C LEU A 125 -20.80 11.35 12.54
N GLU A 126 -20.45 12.61 12.26
CA GLU A 126 -21.41 13.71 12.10
C GLU A 126 -22.40 13.43 10.96
N GLU A 127 -21.91 12.90 9.83
CA GLU A 127 -22.77 12.49 8.72
C GLU A 127 -23.73 11.36 9.09
N VAL A 128 -23.27 10.34 9.82
CA VAL A 128 -24.15 9.27 10.33
C VAL A 128 -25.20 9.85 11.29
N TRP A 129 -24.83 10.79 12.15
CA TRP A 129 -25.76 11.46 13.06
C TRP A 129 -26.82 12.30 12.34
N GLU A 130 -26.44 13.02 11.28
CA GLU A 130 -27.40 13.80 10.50
C GLU A 130 -28.29 12.92 9.62
N GLU A 131 -27.71 11.95 8.92
CA GLU A 131 -28.40 11.18 7.88
C GLU A 131 -29.05 9.89 8.36
N GLN A 132 -28.48 9.23 9.38
CA GLN A 132 -28.95 7.93 9.89
C GLN A 132 -29.79 8.10 11.14
N ASP A 133 -29.34 8.95 12.08
CA ASP A 133 -30.07 9.21 13.32
C ASP A 133 -31.09 10.36 13.18
N HIS A 134 -31.07 11.07 12.05
CA HIS A 134 -31.94 12.23 11.77
C HIS A 134 -31.89 13.30 12.87
N THR A 135 -30.73 13.42 13.51
CA THR A 135 -30.44 14.42 14.53
C THR A 135 -29.81 15.67 13.92
N ARG A 136 -29.94 16.80 14.60
CA ARG A 136 -29.41 18.08 14.09
C ARG A 136 -27.90 18.13 14.26
N ALA A 137 -27.21 18.71 13.29
CA ALA A 137 -25.78 19.01 13.33
C ALA A 137 -25.35 19.75 14.61
N GLU A 138 -26.20 20.69 15.06
CA GLU A 138 -25.96 21.56 16.22
C GLU A 138 -25.95 20.80 17.56
N ASP A 139 -26.61 19.63 17.61
CA ASP A 139 -26.75 18.80 18.81
C ASP A 139 -25.67 17.70 18.89
N TRP A 140 -24.67 17.73 18.00
CA TRP A 140 -23.62 16.73 17.95
C TRP A 140 -22.91 16.56 19.31
N ASP A 141 -23.08 15.39 19.91
CA ASP A 141 -22.35 14.96 21.10
C ASP A 141 -21.81 13.53 20.90
N PRO A 142 -20.49 13.33 20.87
CA PRO A 142 -19.90 12.02 20.64
C PRO A 142 -20.25 11.00 21.72
N LYS A 143 -20.56 11.43 22.96
CA LYS A 143 -20.99 10.51 24.02
C LYS A 143 -22.39 9.98 23.75
N THR A 144 -23.29 10.86 23.32
CA THR A 144 -24.65 10.49 22.93
C THR A 144 -24.63 9.61 21.68
N PHE A 145 -23.83 9.97 20.67
CA PHE A 145 -23.63 9.13 19.47
C PHE A 145 -23.19 7.71 19.83
N PHE A 146 -22.19 7.62 20.71
CA PHE A 146 -21.66 6.34 21.18
C PHE A 146 -22.72 5.50 21.89
N ALA A 147 -23.49 6.12 22.79
CA ALA A 147 -24.55 5.46 23.54
C ALA A 147 -25.74 5.03 22.67
N MET A 148 -26.03 5.74 21.57
CA MET A 148 -27.13 5.35 20.66
C MET A 148 -26.79 4.13 19.80
N HIS A 149 -25.51 3.93 19.49
CA HIS A 149 -25.04 2.84 18.64
C HIS A 149 -24.48 1.64 19.42
N ASP A 150 -24.41 1.75 20.74
CA ASP A 150 -24.17 0.63 21.65
C ASP A 150 -25.47 -0.19 21.76
N LEU A 151 -25.57 -1.27 20.97
CA LEU A 151 -26.78 -2.09 20.87
C LEU A 151 -26.92 -3.02 22.08
N ASN A 152 -25.80 -3.37 22.72
CA ASN A 152 -25.74 -4.35 23.80
C ASN A 152 -25.63 -3.69 25.21
N GLY A 153 -25.31 -2.40 25.27
CA GLY A 153 -25.22 -1.59 26.50
C GLY A 153 -23.93 -1.78 27.30
N ASP A 154 -22.87 -2.35 26.72
CA ASP A 154 -21.61 -2.68 27.41
C ASP A 154 -20.58 -1.54 27.40
N LYS A 155 -20.93 -0.39 26.81
CA LYS A 155 -20.10 0.81 26.66
C LYS A 155 -18.84 0.58 25.81
N GLN A 156 -18.82 -0.47 24.99
CA GLN A 156 -17.82 -0.72 23.97
C GLN A 156 -18.54 -0.89 22.63
N TRP A 157 -17.80 -0.78 21.53
CA TRP A 157 -18.33 -1.15 20.23
C TRP A 157 -17.66 -2.43 19.76
N ASP A 158 -18.47 -3.43 19.46
CA ASP A 158 -18.00 -4.65 18.85
C ASP A 158 -17.86 -4.52 17.32
N GLU A 159 -17.27 -5.54 16.69
CA GLU A 159 -17.04 -5.55 15.24
C GLU A 159 -18.35 -5.48 14.45
N ASN A 160 -19.46 -6.01 14.99
CA ASN A 160 -20.74 -6.01 14.31
C ASN A 160 -21.39 -4.63 14.36
N GLU A 161 -21.33 -3.96 15.51
CA GLU A 161 -21.81 -2.58 15.70
C GLU A 161 -21.05 -1.61 14.79
N LEU A 162 -19.72 -1.75 14.71
CA LEU A 162 -18.89 -0.98 13.78
C LEU A 162 -19.27 -1.24 12.31
N LYS A 163 -19.54 -2.49 11.92
CA LYS A 163 -19.95 -2.82 10.55
C LYS A 163 -21.26 -2.14 10.15
N VAL A 164 -22.20 -1.99 11.09
CA VAL A 164 -23.47 -1.28 10.82
C VAL A 164 -23.21 0.19 10.51
N LEU A 165 -22.31 0.85 11.24
CA LEU A 165 -21.89 2.23 10.98
C LEU A 165 -21.24 2.40 9.60
N PHE A 166 -20.40 1.45 9.18
CA PHE A 166 -19.68 1.55 7.91
C PHE A 166 -20.52 1.18 6.68
N ARG A 167 -21.68 0.55 6.84
CA ARG A 167 -22.46 0.06 5.70
C ARG A 167 -22.88 1.18 4.74
N LYS A 168 -23.32 2.33 5.26
CA LYS A 168 -23.67 3.49 4.43
C LYS A 168 -22.47 4.09 3.70
N GLU A 169 -21.30 4.16 4.35
CA GLU A 169 -20.07 4.63 3.69
C GLU A 169 -19.62 3.68 2.58
N LEU A 170 -19.77 2.37 2.77
CA LEU A 170 -19.43 1.37 1.76
C LEU A 170 -20.39 1.40 0.56
N ASP A 171 -21.66 1.75 0.77
CA ASP A 171 -22.64 1.91 -0.31
C ASP A 171 -22.33 3.14 -1.19
N LYS A 172 -21.52 4.09 -0.71
CA LYS A 172 -21.07 5.21 -1.54
C LYS A 172 -20.15 4.70 -2.64
N VAL A 173 -19.16 3.85 -2.33
CA VAL A 173 -18.04 3.35 -3.19
C VAL A 173 -18.48 2.64 -4.47
#